data_AF-A0A438DPP2-F1
#
_entry.id   AF-A0A438DPP2-F1
#
_cell.length_a   1.000
_cell.length_b   1.000
_cell.length_c   1.000
_cell.angle_alpha   90.00
_cell.angle_beta   90.00
_cell.angle_gamma   90.00
#
_symmetry.space_group_name_H-M   'P 1'
#
loop_
_entity.id
_entity.type
_entity.pdbx_description
1 polymer ?
#
loop_
_entity_poly.entity_id
_entity_poly.type
_entity_poly.pdbx_seq_one_letter_code
_entity_poly.pdbx_strand_id
1 'polypeptide(L)'
;MSVLATKVKVLNYNESVEIIVQGTNLQGQGEDHPLHLHGYTFYVVGMGRGNFNNETDPKWYNLVDPPERDTITVPKNGWVALRFLANNPGVWLWHCHFDRHLTWGMDTAFIVKNGETPETSILPPPGYMPSCAVQSPIRLEDFQDSIELVNKINVN
;
A
#
# COMPACT_ATOMS: atom_id res chain seq x y z
N MET A 1 -14.73 -15.75 -9.84
CA MET A 1 -13.40 -16.39 -9.84
C MET A 1 -12.38 -15.32 -9.51
N SER A 2 -11.75 -15.39 -8.33
CA SER A 2 -10.55 -14.60 -8.05
C SER A 2 -9.37 -15.27 -8.76
N VAL A 3 -8.57 -14.48 -9.48
CA VAL A 3 -7.32 -14.96 -10.09
C VAL A 3 -6.20 -14.65 -9.10
N LEU A 4 -5.41 -15.66 -8.71
CA LEU A 4 -4.16 -15.40 -7.98
C LEU A 4 -3.28 -14.52 -8.87
N ALA A 5 -3.00 -13.30 -8.40
CA ALA A 5 -2.27 -12.33 -9.19
C ALA A 5 -1.40 -11.47 -8.29
N THR A 6 -0.16 -11.26 -8.73
CA THR A 6 0.74 -10.26 -8.18
C THR A 6 0.92 -9.20 -9.25
N LYS A 7 0.18 -8.08 -9.11
CA LYS A 7 0.22 -6.98 -10.08
C LYS A 7 0.82 -5.74 -9.45
N VAL A 8 1.69 -5.11 -10.23
CA VAL A 8 2.41 -3.89 -9.83
C VAL A 8 2.11 -2.78 -10.82
N LYS A 9 2.24 -1.53 -10.37
CA LYS A 9 2.17 -0.35 -11.23
C LYS A 9 3.59 0.20 -11.43
N VAL A 10 4.06 0.20 -12.67
CA VAL A 10 5.35 0.83 -13.01
C VAL A 10 5.12 2.30 -13.30
N LEU A 11 5.97 3.15 -12.73
CA LEU A 11 6.00 4.61 -12.88
C LEU A 11 7.38 5.04 -13.37
N ASN A 12 7.44 6.11 -14.15
CA ASN A 12 8.72 6.72 -14.50
C ASN A 12 9.21 7.60 -13.35
N TYR A 13 10.53 7.75 -13.24
CA TYR A 13 11.13 8.73 -12.34
C TYR A 13 10.57 10.13 -12.62
N ASN A 14 10.25 10.88 -11.57
CA ASN A 14 9.62 12.21 -11.63
C ASN A 14 8.23 12.27 -12.29
N GLU A 15 7.53 11.14 -12.44
CA GLU A 15 6.12 11.15 -12.83
C GLU A 15 5.27 11.79 -11.73
N SER A 16 4.44 12.77 -12.09
CA SER A 16 3.43 13.33 -11.18
C SER A 16 2.21 12.43 -11.14
N VAL A 17 1.90 11.87 -9.98
CA VAL A 17 0.87 10.84 -9.82
C VAL A 17 -0.30 11.38 -9.02
N GLU A 18 -1.51 11.16 -9.52
CA GLU A 18 -2.74 11.28 -8.75
C GLU A 18 -3.35 9.90 -8.55
N ILE A 19 -3.65 9.54 -7.30
CA ILE A 19 -4.35 8.32 -6.94
C ILE A 19 -5.72 8.69 -6.38
N ILE A 20 -6.77 8.17 -7.01
CA ILE A 20 -8.12 8.21 -6.46
C ILE A 20 -8.41 6.85 -5.84
N VAL A 21 -8.65 6.84 -4.54
CA VAL A 21 -9.07 5.63 -3.84
C VAL A 21 -10.54 5.73 -3.52
N GLN A 22 -11.32 4.75 -3.97
CA GLN A 22 -12.75 4.65 -3.74
C GLN A 22 -13.04 3.58 -2.68
N GLY A 23 -13.59 3.99 -1.54
CA GLY A 23 -14.21 3.11 -0.58
C GLY A 23 -15.51 2.53 -1.14
N THR A 24 -15.67 1.21 -1.05
CA THR A 24 -16.83 0.49 -1.62
C THR A 24 -17.74 -0.07 -0.52
N ASN A 25 -18.97 -0.44 -0.88
CA ASN A 25 -19.94 -1.06 0.04
C ASN A 25 -20.14 -2.54 -0.24
N LEU A 26 -19.06 -3.32 -0.31
CA LEU A 26 -19.17 -4.74 -0.67
C LEU A 26 -20.05 -5.48 0.36
N GLN A 27 -21.10 -6.13 -0.14
CA GLN A 27 -22.07 -6.89 0.66
C GLN A 27 -22.75 -6.09 1.79
N GLY A 28 -22.83 -4.76 1.66
CA GLY A 28 -23.37 -3.89 2.72
C GLY A 28 -22.45 -3.70 3.93
N GLN A 29 -21.24 -4.27 3.88
CA GLN A 29 -20.22 -4.25 4.93
C GLN A 29 -19.07 -3.30 4.58
N GLY A 30 -19.37 -2.12 4.00
CA GLY A 30 -18.34 -1.11 3.78
C GLY A 30 -17.66 -0.72 5.10
N GLU A 31 -16.37 -0.47 5.05
CA GLU A 31 -15.51 -0.15 6.19
C GLU A 31 -14.57 1.00 5.83
N ASP A 32 -14.06 1.68 6.85
CA ASP A 32 -12.98 2.65 6.68
C ASP A 32 -11.65 1.90 6.48
N HIS A 33 -10.81 2.37 5.57
CA HIS A 33 -9.54 1.69 5.26
C HIS A 33 -8.36 2.66 5.39
N PRO A 34 -7.46 2.50 6.37
CA PRO A 34 -6.23 3.26 6.43
C PRO A 34 -5.26 2.74 5.36
N LEU A 35 -5.00 3.51 4.31
CA LEU A 35 -4.02 3.14 3.28
C LEU A 35 -2.70 3.85 3.51
N HIS A 36 -1.61 3.10 3.41
CA HIS A 36 -0.24 3.52 3.67
C HIS A 36 0.66 3.30 2.46
N LEU A 37 1.49 4.30 2.13
CA LEU A 37 2.49 4.24 1.05
C LEU A 37 3.90 4.19 1.63
N HIS A 38 4.64 3.14 1.30
CA HIS A 38 6.05 3.05 1.62
C HIS A 38 6.86 4.02 0.76
N GLY A 39 7.97 4.54 1.30
CA GLY A 39 8.94 5.35 0.54
C GLY A 39 8.49 6.77 0.16
N TYR A 40 7.25 7.14 0.48
CA TYR A 40 6.68 8.44 0.14
C TYR A 40 5.77 8.96 1.26
N THR A 41 5.75 10.27 1.39
CA THR A 41 4.57 11.02 1.81
C THR A 41 3.80 11.48 0.56
N PHE A 42 2.52 11.78 0.73
CA PHE A 42 1.62 12.29 -0.30
C PHE A 42 0.76 13.42 0.24
N TYR A 43 0.31 14.29 -0.67
CA TYR A 43 -0.64 15.34 -0.38
C TYR A 43 -2.07 14.82 -0.53
N VAL A 44 -2.90 14.98 0.49
CA VAL A 44 -4.34 14.68 0.41
C VAL A 44 -5.05 15.92 -0.16
N VAL A 45 -5.31 15.91 -1.46
CA VAL A 45 -5.87 17.08 -2.17
C VAL A 45 -7.39 17.13 -2.11
N GLY A 46 -8.06 16.02 -1.81
CA GLY A 46 -9.51 15.98 -1.67
C GLY A 46 -10.00 14.71 -1.00
N MET A 47 -11.19 14.78 -0.42
CA MET A 47 -11.91 13.64 0.14
C MET A 47 -13.41 13.92 0.11
N GLY A 48 -14.22 12.89 -0.10
CA GLY A 48 -15.67 13.04 -0.17
C GLY A 48 -16.42 11.78 0.20
N ARG A 49 -17.75 11.90 0.26
CA ARG A 49 -18.69 10.78 0.38
C ARG A 49 -19.27 10.46 -0.99
N GLY A 50 -19.78 9.24 -1.15
CA GLY A 50 -20.29 8.72 -2.41
C GLY A 50 -19.19 8.25 -3.34
N ASN A 51 -19.53 8.19 -4.63
CA ASN A 51 -18.59 7.82 -5.68
C ASN A 51 -17.88 9.07 -6.17
N PHE A 52 -16.56 9.00 -6.33
CA PHE A 52 -15.77 10.07 -6.93
C PHE A 52 -16.28 10.41 -8.34
N ASN A 53 -16.44 11.70 -8.59
CA ASN A 53 -16.80 12.26 -9.89
C ASN A 53 -15.61 13.08 -10.44
N ASN A 54 -15.02 12.59 -11.52
CA ASN A 54 -13.84 13.17 -12.16
C ASN A 54 -14.05 14.56 -12.78
N GLU A 55 -15.30 15.01 -12.96
CA GLU A 55 -15.62 16.33 -13.51
C GLU A 55 -15.94 17.37 -12.44
N THR A 56 -16.49 16.95 -11.29
CA THR A 56 -16.94 17.86 -10.24
C THR A 56 -15.99 17.92 -9.05
N ASP A 57 -15.47 16.78 -8.60
CA ASP A 57 -14.69 16.71 -7.37
C ASP A 57 -13.32 17.38 -7.47
N PRO A 58 -12.56 17.27 -8.60
CA PRO A 58 -11.30 17.98 -8.75
C PRO A 58 -11.39 19.50 -8.64
N LYS A 59 -12.57 20.09 -8.89
CA LYS A 59 -12.80 21.55 -8.77
C LYS A 59 -12.73 22.04 -7.32
N TRP A 60 -12.86 21.12 -6.36
CA TRP A 60 -12.85 21.42 -4.93
C TRP A 60 -11.56 20.94 -4.23
N TYR A 61 -10.55 20.53 -4.99
CA TYR A 61 -9.28 20.13 -4.41
C TYR A 61 -8.61 21.29 -3.67
N ASN A 62 -8.05 20.99 -2.50
CA ASN A 62 -7.07 21.87 -1.87
C ASN A 62 -5.72 21.73 -2.58
N LEU A 63 -5.38 22.75 -3.38
CA LEU A 63 -4.11 22.83 -4.11
C LEU A 63 -3.17 23.91 -3.55
N VAL A 64 -3.50 24.49 -2.39
CA VAL A 64 -2.70 25.56 -1.77
C VAL A 64 -1.90 24.99 -0.61
N ASP A 65 -2.56 24.31 0.32
CA ASP A 65 -1.95 23.76 1.54
C ASP A 65 -2.53 22.39 1.95
N PRO A 66 -2.61 21.41 1.03
CA PRO A 66 -3.11 20.09 1.36
C PRO A 66 -2.22 19.43 2.44
N PRO A 67 -2.81 18.67 3.38
CA PRO A 67 -2.01 17.97 4.39
C PRO A 67 -1.15 16.89 3.72
N GLU A 68 0.12 16.87 4.08
CA GLU A 68 1.08 15.84 3.69
C GLU A 68 1.09 14.69 4.71
N ARG A 69 0.91 13.46 4.26
CA ARG A 69 0.77 12.24 5.09
C ARG A 69 1.40 11.03 4.39
N ASP A 70 1.77 10.00 5.14
CA ASP A 70 2.12 8.68 4.60
C ASP A 70 0.95 7.68 4.64
N THR A 71 -0.08 8.00 5.43
CA THR A 71 -1.23 7.14 5.72
C THR A 71 -2.50 8.00 5.78
N ILE A 72 -3.57 7.54 5.12
CA ILE A 72 -4.88 8.19 5.15
C ILE A 72 -6.01 7.18 5.25
N THR A 73 -7.02 7.49 6.06
CA THR A 73 -8.25 6.71 6.13
C THR A 73 -9.16 7.06 4.96
N VAL A 74 -9.44 6.09 4.10
CA VAL A 74 -10.48 6.17 3.08
C VAL A 74 -11.83 5.93 3.75
N PRO A 75 -12.78 6.87 3.70
CA PRO A 75 -14.08 6.68 4.32
C PRO A 75 -14.87 5.56 3.65
N LYS A 76 -15.66 4.82 4.44
CA LYS A 76 -16.73 3.95 3.97
C LYS A 76 -17.62 4.73 3.01
N ASN A 77 -17.86 4.14 1.83
CA ASN A 77 -18.68 4.75 0.79
C ASN A 77 -18.23 6.18 0.47
N GLY A 78 -16.93 6.43 0.45
CA GLY A 78 -16.33 7.71 0.13
C GLY A 78 -15.09 7.54 -0.71
N TRP A 79 -14.35 8.62 -0.90
CA TRP A 79 -13.15 8.61 -1.72
C TRP A 79 -12.11 9.57 -1.14
N VAL A 80 -10.84 9.31 -1.46
CA VAL A 80 -9.73 10.23 -1.22
C VAL A 80 -8.93 10.42 -2.50
N ALA A 81 -8.45 11.63 -2.73
CA ALA A 81 -7.56 11.99 -3.83
C ALA A 81 -6.18 12.35 -3.26
N LEU A 82 -5.16 11.65 -3.73
CA LEU A 82 -3.79 11.76 -3.26
C LEU A 82 -2.88 12.17 -4.40
N ARG A 83 -1.90 13.04 -4.13
CA ARG A 83 -0.86 13.39 -5.10
C ARG A 83 0.54 13.22 -4.51
N PHE A 84 1.43 12.64 -5.29
CA PHE A 84 2.87 12.60 -4.98
C PHE A 84 3.69 12.63 -6.27
N LEU A 85 4.96 12.96 -6.12
CA LEU A 85 5.94 12.91 -7.20
C LEU A 85 6.74 11.62 -7.06
N ALA A 86 6.79 10.78 -8.10
CA ALA A 86 7.53 9.52 -8.10
C ALA A 86 9.04 9.74 -8.25
N ASN A 87 9.68 10.41 -7.30
CA ASN A 87 11.09 10.81 -7.31
C ASN A 87 12.01 9.95 -6.43
N ASN A 88 11.52 8.81 -5.94
CA ASN A 88 12.25 7.84 -5.14
C ASN A 88 12.26 6.48 -5.88
N PRO A 89 13.32 6.15 -6.64
CA PRO A 89 13.43 4.89 -7.39
C PRO A 89 13.44 3.69 -6.46
N GLY A 90 12.64 2.67 -6.76
CA GLY A 90 12.49 1.55 -5.85
C GLY A 90 11.22 0.72 -6.11
N VAL A 91 10.95 -0.18 -5.18
CA VAL A 91 9.71 -0.97 -5.13
C VAL A 91 9.01 -0.65 -3.82
N TRP A 92 7.84 -0.02 -3.90
CA TRP A 92 7.15 0.58 -2.75
C TRP A 92 5.77 -0.04 -2.56
N LEU A 93 5.56 -0.66 -1.40
CA LEU A 93 4.29 -1.27 -1.05
C LEU A 93 3.23 -0.19 -0.76
N TRP A 94 2.05 -0.36 -1.33
CA TRP A 94 0.84 0.42 -1.06
C TRP A 94 -0.23 -0.53 -0.55
N HIS A 95 -0.67 -0.35 0.69
CA HIS A 95 -1.54 -1.34 1.31
C HIS A 95 -2.45 -0.77 2.39
N CYS A 96 -3.50 -1.52 2.70
CA CYS A 96 -4.30 -1.28 3.90
C CYS A 96 -3.50 -1.63 5.16
N HIS A 97 -3.53 -0.74 6.15
CA HIS A 97 -2.79 -0.87 7.40
C HIS A 97 -3.56 -1.68 8.47
N PHE A 98 -4.64 -2.37 8.06
CA PHE A 98 -5.20 -3.48 8.82
C PHE A 98 -4.57 -4.78 8.33
N ASP A 99 -3.83 -5.48 9.19
CA ASP A 99 -3.10 -6.71 8.86
C ASP A 99 -3.99 -7.79 8.23
N ARG A 100 -5.25 -7.86 8.68
CA ARG A 100 -6.26 -8.75 8.07
C ARG A 100 -6.50 -8.40 6.60
N HIS A 101 -6.61 -7.13 6.26
CA HIS A 101 -6.84 -6.70 4.88
C HIS A 101 -5.58 -6.77 4.02
N LEU A 102 -4.41 -6.49 4.60
CA LEU A 102 -3.11 -6.73 3.96
C LEU A 102 -2.98 -8.21 3.56
N THR A 103 -3.14 -9.13 4.51
CA THR A 103 -3.02 -10.58 4.23
C THR A 103 -4.10 -11.13 3.29
N TRP A 104 -5.23 -10.44 3.17
CA TRP A 104 -6.29 -10.77 2.20
C TRP A 104 -6.05 -10.19 0.79
N GLY A 105 -4.98 -9.40 0.60
CA GLY A 105 -4.58 -8.86 -0.69
C GLY A 105 -5.11 -7.47 -1.01
N MET A 106 -5.44 -6.66 0.01
CA MET A 106 -5.70 -5.22 -0.18
C MET A 106 -4.37 -4.45 -0.27
N ASP A 107 -3.58 -4.81 -1.27
CA ASP A 107 -2.25 -4.31 -1.53
C ASP A 107 -1.93 -4.21 -3.04
N THR A 108 -0.91 -3.43 -3.34
CA THR A 108 -0.16 -3.45 -4.60
C THR A 108 1.22 -2.85 -4.35
N ALA A 109 2.08 -2.83 -5.37
CA ALA A 109 3.35 -2.12 -5.28
C ALA A 109 3.57 -1.18 -6.47
N PHE A 110 4.18 -0.04 -6.20
CA PHE A 110 4.69 0.87 -7.20
C PHE A 110 6.15 0.57 -7.47
N ILE A 111 6.49 0.33 -8.73
CA ILE A 111 7.88 0.24 -9.18
C ILE A 111 8.22 1.57 -9.83
N VAL A 112 9.08 2.34 -9.17
CA VAL A 112 9.58 3.61 -9.70
C VAL A 112 10.91 3.35 -10.37
N LYS A 113 10.96 3.57 -11.68
CA LYS A 113 12.18 3.35 -12.48
C LYS A 113 13.28 4.32 -12.07
N ASN A 114 14.52 3.95 -12.40
CA ASN A 114 15.66 4.85 -12.30
C ASN A 114 15.47 6.10 -13.18
N GLY A 115 16.01 7.21 -12.72
CA GLY A 115 16.25 8.42 -13.50
C GLY A 115 17.53 8.31 -14.32
N GLU A 116 18.10 9.47 -14.69
CA GLU A 116 19.22 9.56 -15.63
C GLU A 116 20.59 9.42 -14.96
N THR A 117 20.68 9.69 -13.66
CA THR A 117 21.95 9.70 -12.91
C THR A 117 22.03 8.58 -11.87
N PRO A 118 23.24 8.21 -11.39
CA PRO A 118 23.41 7.27 -10.29
C PRO A 118 22.66 7.67 -9.01
N GLU A 119 22.57 8.96 -8.71
CA GLU A 119 21.86 9.50 -7.52
C GLU A 119 20.34 9.36 -7.66
N THR A 120 19.85 9.31 -8.90
CA THR A 120 18.43 9.08 -9.23
C THR A 120 18.16 7.61 -9.58
N SER A 121 19.04 6.70 -9.18
CA SER A 121 18.93 5.26 -9.42
C SER A 121 18.87 4.48 -8.12
N ILE A 122 18.18 3.34 -8.12
CA ILE A 122 18.19 2.44 -6.97
C ILE A 122 19.61 1.92 -6.71
N LEU A 123 19.99 1.82 -5.44
CA LEU A 123 21.24 1.19 -5.02
C LEU A 123 21.22 -0.31 -5.34
N PRO A 124 22.39 -0.93 -5.61
CA PRO A 124 22.47 -2.38 -5.73
C PRO A 124 22.03 -3.05 -4.41
N PRO A 125 21.42 -4.25 -4.49
CA PRO A 125 21.00 -4.97 -3.30
C PRO A 125 22.21 -5.30 -2.40
N PRO A 126 22.13 -5.11 -1.08
CA PRO A 126 23.20 -5.50 -0.18
C PRO A 126 23.52 -6.99 -0.27
N GLY A 127 24.79 -7.37 -0.15
CA GLY A 127 25.23 -8.76 -0.29
C GLY A 127 24.71 -9.71 0.80
N TYR A 128 24.15 -9.19 1.88
CA TYR A 128 23.57 -9.94 3.00
C TYR A 128 22.04 -10.06 2.95
N MET A 129 21.40 -9.72 1.82
CA MET A 129 19.96 -9.92 1.66
C MET A 129 19.59 -11.41 1.88
N PRO A 130 18.54 -11.71 2.67
CA PRO A 130 18.10 -13.09 2.88
C PRO A 130 17.80 -13.81 1.56
N SER A 131 18.19 -15.08 1.47
CA SER A 131 17.93 -15.90 0.29
C SER A 131 16.43 -16.20 0.16
N CYS A 132 15.88 -16.08 -1.05
CA CYS A 132 14.52 -16.52 -1.35
C CYS A 132 14.36 -18.05 -1.30
N ALA A 133 15.47 -18.80 -1.44
CA ALA A 133 15.47 -20.26 -1.49
C ALA A 133 15.54 -20.91 -0.09
N VAL A 134 15.99 -20.16 0.91
CA VAL A 134 16.07 -20.64 2.29
C VAL A 134 14.84 -20.10 3.02
N GLN A 135 13.93 -21.00 3.42
CA GLN A 135 12.88 -20.61 4.36
C GLN A 135 13.55 -19.98 5.57
N SER A 136 13.17 -18.73 5.88
CA SER A 136 13.63 -18.07 7.08
C SER A 136 13.42 -19.01 8.28
N PRO A 137 14.39 -19.12 9.21
CA PRO A 137 14.15 -19.84 10.47
C PRO A 137 12.99 -19.20 11.26
N ILE A 138 12.63 -17.95 10.93
CA ILE A 138 11.36 -17.32 11.32
C ILE A 138 10.28 -17.84 10.37
N ARG A 139 9.80 -19.06 10.64
CA ARG A 139 8.55 -19.56 10.06
C ARG A 139 7.41 -18.93 10.85
N LEU A 140 6.40 -18.38 10.17
CA LEU A 140 5.09 -18.19 10.80
C LEU A 140 4.62 -19.61 11.14
N GLU A 141 4.73 -20.00 12.40
CA GLU A 141 4.15 -21.26 12.85
C GLU A 141 2.67 -21.24 12.53
N ASP A 142 2.21 -22.27 11.84
CA ASP A 142 0.78 -22.43 11.61
C ASP A 142 0.11 -22.50 12.99
N PHE A 143 -1.10 -21.93 13.15
CA PHE A 143 -1.78 -21.93 14.45
C PHE A 143 -1.99 -23.36 15.03
N GLN A 144 -1.90 -24.38 14.18
CA GLN A 144 -1.87 -25.79 14.57
C GLN A 144 -0.60 -26.16 15.34
N ASP A 145 0.55 -25.66 14.87
CA ASP A 145 1.89 -25.91 15.44
C ASP A 145 2.03 -25.23 16.82
N SER A 146 1.37 -24.09 17.02
CA SER A 146 1.35 -23.41 18.33
C SER A 146 0.51 -24.15 19.38
N ILE A 147 -0.58 -24.83 18.98
CA ILE A 147 -1.34 -25.72 19.89
C ILE A 147 -0.48 -26.92 20.30
N GLU A 148 0.29 -27.51 19.38
CA GLU A 148 1.22 -28.59 19.72
C GLU A 148 2.32 -28.14 20.68
N LEU A 149 2.85 -26.92 20.51
CA LEU A 149 3.84 -26.33 21.41
C LEU A 149 3.27 -26.03 22.80
N VAL A 150 2.06 -25.46 22.90
CA VAL A 150 1.37 -25.22 24.17
C VAL A 150 1.09 -26.54 24.89
N ASN A 151 0.68 -27.59 24.16
CA ASN A 151 0.46 -28.92 24.74
C ASN A 151 1.76 -29.59 25.19
N LYS A 152 2.92 -29.31 24.56
CA LYS A 152 4.23 -29.80 25.02
C LYS A 152 4.73 -29.10 26.27
N ILE A 153 4.37 -27.83 26.48
CA ILE A 153 4.76 -27.07 27.69
C ILE A 153 3.93 -27.50 28.91
N ASN A 154 2.66 -27.88 28.72
CA ASN A 154 1.76 -28.30 29.79
C ASN A 154 1.89 -29.78 30.22
N VAL A 155 2.90 -30.51 29.72
CA VAL A 155 3.15 -31.94 30.04
C VAL A 155 4.43 -32.13 30.88
N ASN A 156 4.96 -31.06 31.47
CA ASN A 156 5.97 -31.13 32.54
C ASN A 156 5.43 -30.58 33.86
#